data_AF-A0A2S7CWK4-F1
#
_entry.id   AF-A0A2S7CWK4-F1
#
_cell.length_a   1.000
_cell.length_b   1.000
_cell.length_c   1.000
_cell.angle_alpha   90.00
_cell.angle_beta   90.00
_cell.angle_gamma   90.00
#
_symmetry.space_group_name_H-M   'P 1'
#
loop_
_entity.id
_entity.type
_entity.pdbx_description
1 polymer ?
#
loop_
_entity_poly.entity_id
_entity_poly.type
_entity_poly.pdbx_seq_one_letter_code
_entity_poly.pdbx_strand_id
1 'polypeptide(L)'
;MPDAKTRRAAAKGKREGKSASTQAGEYVKEEVERVRKGTHGVKNTQQAIAIGLSKARRDGVDAPPSNTASKATRKKAAHDSAAAQSDTPTSPTRAACAKKALKTASRKTTASQTVGKQALSAQTRHAASKRSASDRSAAAKKAAKTKGPAVRKAAAKKAAATRQRTGQGSKS
;
A
#
# COMPACT_ATOMS: atom_id res chain seq x y z
N MET A 1 -14.86 -10.96 4.01
CA MET A 1 -15.14 -9.63 3.45
C MET A 1 -14.51 -8.55 4.33
N PRO A 2 -14.31 -7.32 3.83
CA PRO A 2 -13.80 -6.20 4.62
C PRO A 2 -14.85 -5.73 5.65
N ASP A 3 -14.38 -5.11 6.73
CA ASP A 3 -15.23 -4.63 7.82
C ASP A 3 -16.06 -3.41 7.35
N ALA A 4 -17.28 -3.25 7.89
CA ALA A 4 -18.15 -2.11 7.59
C ALA A 4 -17.45 -0.76 7.85
N LYS A 5 -16.58 -0.70 8.87
CA LYS A 5 -15.75 0.46 9.18
C LYS A 5 -14.83 0.84 8.03
N THR A 6 -14.21 -0.13 7.37
CA THR A 6 -13.31 0.07 6.23
C THR A 6 -14.08 0.62 5.03
N ARG A 7 -15.26 0.06 4.75
CA ARG A 7 -16.12 0.54 3.66
C ARG A 7 -16.55 1.99 3.89
N ARG A 8 -16.96 2.32 5.12
CA ARG A 8 -17.34 3.70 5.50
C ARG A 8 -16.16 4.65 5.38
N ALA A 9 -14.95 4.25 5.79
CA ALA A 9 -13.76 5.08 5.67
C ALA A 9 -13.40 5.35 4.20
N ALA A 10 -13.44 4.32 3.35
CA ALA A 10 -13.21 4.46 1.91
C ALA A 10 -14.28 5.35 1.24
N ALA A 11 -15.56 5.16 1.58
CA ALA A 11 -16.66 5.99 1.07
C ALA A 11 -16.55 7.45 1.52
N LYS A 12 -16.17 7.69 2.78
CA LYS A 12 -15.85 9.03 3.27
C LYS A 12 -14.72 9.66 2.46
N GLY A 13 -13.64 8.91 2.22
CA GLY A 13 -12.54 9.39 1.39
C GLY A 13 -12.97 9.72 -0.05
N LYS A 14 -13.86 8.91 -0.64
CA LYS A 14 -14.46 9.21 -1.96
C LYS A 14 -15.26 10.51 -1.94
N ARG A 15 -16.10 10.73 -0.91
CA ARG A 15 -16.88 11.98 -0.75
C ARG A 15 -15.97 13.21 -0.56
N GLU A 16 -14.84 13.03 0.10
CA GLU A 16 -13.81 14.06 0.28
C GLU A 16 -12.94 14.27 -0.98
N GLY A 17 -13.22 13.59 -2.10
CA GLY A 17 -12.45 13.71 -3.34
C GLY A 17 -11.04 13.11 -3.26
N LYS A 18 -10.77 12.22 -2.30
CA LYS A 18 -9.45 11.55 -2.19
C LYS A 18 -9.23 10.60 -3.36
N SER A 19 -7.97 10.43 -3.75
CA SER A 19 -7.60 9.51 -4.83
C SER A 19 -7.99 8.07 -4.49
N ALA A 20 -8.22 7.26 -5.52
CA ALA A 20 -8.61 5.86 -5.33
C ALA A 20 -7.52 5.03 -4.63
N SER A 21 -6.24 5.38 -4.79
CA SER A 21 -5.14 4.78 -4.03
C SER A 21 -5.23 5.07 -2.53
N THR A 22 -5.70 6.26 -2.13
CA THR A 22 -5.94 6.60 -0.73
C THR A 22 -7.16 5.84 -0.19
N GLN A 23 -8.23 5.74 -0.97
CA GLN A 23 -9.40 4.94 -0.61
C GLN A 23 -9.04 3.47 -0.39
N ALA A 24 -8.27 2.88 -1.32
CA ALA A 24 -7.79 1.50 -1.23
C ALA A 24 -6.84 1.28 -0.03
N GLY A 25 -6.16 2.34 0.42
CA GLY A 25 -5.29 2.33 1.60
C GLY A 25 -6.00 1.90 2.87
N GLU A 26 -7.30 2.20 3.02
CA GLU A 26 -8.10 1.75 4.18
C GLU A 26 -8.20 0.22 4.25
N TYR A 27 -8.34 -0.44 3.10
CA TYR A 27 -8.40 -1.91 3.02
C TYR A 27 -7.04 -2.56 3.29
N VAL A 28 -5.96 -1.94 2.82
CA VAL A 28 -4.60 -2.39 3.14
C VAL A 28 -4.31 -2.24 4.63
N LYS A 29 -4.78 -1.15 5.25
CA LYS A 29 -4.65 -0.93 6.69
C LYS A 29 -5.46 -1.96 7.48
N GLU A 30 -6.71 -2.22 7.12
CA GLU A 30 -7.51 -3.29 7.75
C GLU A 30 -6.80 -4.63 7.65
N GLU A 31 -6.27 -4.97 6.48
CA GLU A 31 -5.58 -6.23 6.24
C GLU A 31 -4.32 -6.37 7.12
N VAL A 32 -3.53 -5.30 7.24
CA VAL A 32 -2.38 -5.25 8.15
C VAL A 32 -2.81 -5.46 9.61
N GLU A 33 -3.90 -4.82 10.05
CA GLU A 33 -4.43 -4.99 11.41
C GLU A 33 -4.93 -6.42 11.66
N ARG A 34 -5.57 -7.06 10.67
CA ARG A 34 -6.02 -8.45 10.78
C ARG A 34 -4.86 -9.43 10.91
N VAL A 35 -3.77 -9.20 10.19
CA VAL A 35 -2.55 -10.00 10.34
C VAL A 35 -1.92 -9.77 11.72
N ARG A 36 -1.89 -8.52 12.21
CA ARG A 36 -1.38 -8.22 13.57
C ARG A 36 -2.19 -8.89 14.67
N LYS A 37 -3.52 -8.91 14.53
CA LYS A 37 -4.45 -9.58 15.45
C LYS A 37 -4.41 -11.10 15.35
N GLY A 38 -3.64 -11.68 14.42
CA GLY A 38 -3.54 -13.13 14.24
C GLY A 38 -4.76 -13.77 13.58
N THR A 39 -5.66 -12.99 12.97
CA THR A 39 -6.85 -13.53 12.26
C THR A 39 -6.44 -14.48 11.14
N HIS A 40 -5.36 -14.14 10.44
CA HIS A 40 -4.70 -14.97 9.44
C HIS A 40 -3.25 -14.51 9.26
N GLY A 41 -2.38 -15.40 8.79
CA GLY A 41 -1.00 -15.06 8.48
C GLY A 41 -0.81 -14.65 7.01
N VAL A 42 0.33 -14.05 6.71
CA VAL A 42 0.81 -13.79 5.34
C VAL A 42 2.27 -14.19 5.26
N LYS A 43 2.74 -14.57 4.07
CA LYS A 43 4.14 -14.94 3.83
C LYS A 43 5.08 -13.74 3.88
N ASN A 44 4.60 -12.55 3.51
CA ASN A 44 5.38 -11.31 3.46
C ASN A 44 4.47 -10.07 3.41
N THR A 45 5.06 -8.88 3.58
CA THR A 45 4.36 -7.59 3.54
C THR A 45 3.62 -7.33 2.22
N GLN A 46 4.24 -7.70 1.10
CA GLN A 46 3.66 -7.49 -0.24
C GLN A 46 2.38 -8.28 -0.42
N GLN A 47 2.28 -9.48 0.17
CA GLN A 47 1.08 -10.29 0.13
C GLN A 47 -0.06 -9.64 0.92
N ALA A 48 0.20 -9.07 2.11
CA ALA A 48 -0.82 -8.33 2.86
C ALA A 48 -1.35 -7.14 2.04
N ILE A 49 -0.45 -6.35 1.43
CA ILE A 49 -0.85 -5.24 0.56
C ILE A 49 -1.68 -5.75 -0.62
N ALA A 50 -1.27 -6.85 -1.25
CA ALA A 50 -2.00 -7.43 -2.38
C ALA A 50 -3.40 -7.93 -2.00
N ILE A 51 -3.55 -8.59 -0.84
CA ILE A 51 -4.86 -9.04 -0.34
C ILE A 51 -5.75 -7.83 -0.07
N GLY A 52 -5.23 -6.79 0.59
CA GLY A 52 -5.95 -5.54 0.85
C GLY A 52 -6.42 -4.85 -0.44
N LEU A 53 -5.55 -4.75 -1.45
CA LEU A 53 -5.90 -4.17 -2.76
C LEU A 53 -6.93 -5.01 -3.51
N SER A 54 -6.83 -6.35 -3.48
CA SER A 54 -7.84 -7.23 -4.08
C SER A 54 -9.20 -7.10 -3.40
N LYS A 55 -9.24 -6.94 -2.06
CA LYS A 55 -10.48 -6.64 -1.33
C LYS A 55 -11.07 -5.29 -1.75
N ALA A 56 -10.24 -4.25 -1.85
CA ALA A 56 -10.69 -2.92 -2.26
C ALA A 56 -11.37 -2.97 -3.65
N ARG A 57 -10.74 -3.64 -4.63
CA ARG A 57 -11.30 -3.78 -5.98
C ARG A 57 -12.63 -4.51 -5.98
N ARG A 58 -12.71 -5.62 -5.26
CA ARG A 58 -13.94 -6.41 -5.11
C ARG A 58 -15.06 -5.68 -4.39
N ASP A 59 -14.71 -4.66 -3.59
CA ASP A 59 -15.68 -3.78 -2.93
C ASP A 59 -15.98 -2.51 -3.75
N GLY A 60 -15.55 -2.47 -5.03
CA GLY A 60 -15.87 -1.39 -5.97
C GLY A 60 -14.95 -0.18 -5.92
N VAL A 61 -13.81 -0.24 -5.22
CA VAL A 61 -12.80 0.83 -5.28
C VAL A 61 -12.02 0.71 -6.60
N ASP A 62 -11.99 1.80 -7.36
CA ASP A 62 -11.24 1.88 -8.61
C ASP A 62 -9.72 2.00 -8.36
N ALA A 63 -9.10 0.90 -7.93
CA ALA A 63 -7.68 0.83 -7.61
C ALA A 63 -6.90 0.16 -8.75
N PRO A 64 -6.65 0.84 -9.89
CA PRO A 64 -5.98 0.22 -11.03
C PRO A 64 -4.56 -0.21 -10.66
N PRO A 65 -4.06 -1.29 -11.27
CA PRO A 65 -2.66 -1.67 -11.14
C PRO A 65 -1.76 -0.61 -11.80
N SER A 66 -0.48 -0.58 -11.42
CA SER A 66 0.52 0.24 -12.14
C SER A 66 0.58 -0.12 -13.62
N ASN A 67 0.86 0.85 -14.49
CA ASN A 67 1.09 0.62 -15.92
C ASN A 67 2.25 -0.37 -16.18
N THR A 68 3.23 -0.38 -15.27
CA THR A 68 4.39 -1.28 -15.29
C THR A 68 4.13 -2.64 -14.61
N ALA A 69 2.92 -2.87 -14.09
CA ALA A 69 2.57 -4.15 -13.47
C ALA A 69 2.56 -5.28 -14.52
N SER A 70 2.88 -6.51 -14.11
CA SER A 70 2.89 -7.66 -15.02
C SER A 70 1.50 -7.93 -15.62
N LYS A 71 1.47 -8.62 -16.78
CA LYS A 71 0.21 -9.06 -17.43
C LYS A 71 -0.68 -9.83 -16.45
N ALA A 72 -0.09 -10.72 -15.65
CA ALA A 72 -0.81 -11.49 -14.63
C ALA A 72 -1.44 -10.60 -13.55
N THR A 73 -0.71 -9.60 -13.05
CA THR A 73 -1.25 -8.64 -12.07
C THR A 73 -2.39 -7.82 -12.66
N ARG A 74 -2.27 -7.37 -13.92
CA ARG A 74 -3.35 -6.62 -14.60
C ARG A 74 -4.59 -7.47 -14.80
N LYS A 75 -4.44 -8.71 -15.29
CA LYS A 75 -5.55 -9.66 -15.45
C LYS A 75 -6.24 -9.94 -14.12
N LYS A 76 -5.47 -10.13 -13.04
CA LYS A 76 -6.01 -10.33 -11.70
C LYS A 76 -6.79 -9.12 -11.19
N ALA A 77 -6.25 -7.92 -11.38
CA ALA A 77 -6.92 -6.69 -10.98
C ALA A 77 -8.24 -6.51 -11.73
N ALA A 78 -8.25 -6.73 -13.05
CA ALA A 78 -9.47 -6.68 -13.87
C ALA A 78 -10.50 -7.70 -13.40
N HIS A 79 -10.09 -8.95 -13.11
CA HIS A 79 -10.98 -9.96 -12.54
C HIS A 79 -11.56 -9.54 -11.18
N ASP A 80 -10.74 -8.98 -10.29
CA ASP A 80 -11.20 -8.53 -8.97
C ASP A 80 -12.17 -7.35 -9.08
N SER A 81 -11.99 -6.44 -10.05
CA SER A 81 -12.95 -5.36 -10.34
C SER A 81 -14.24 -5.89 -10.96
N ALA A 82 -14.16 -6.84 -11.90
CA ALA A 82 -15.34 -7.48 -12.49
C ALA A 82 -16.15 -8.24 -11.43
N ALA A 83 -15.48 -8.90 -10.49
CA ALA A 83 -16.14 -9.58 -9.38
C ALA A 83 -16.89 -8.63 -8.44
N ALA A 84 -16.60 -7.31 -8.45
CA ALA A 84 -17.37 -6.32 -7.71
C ALA A 84 -18.76 -6.06 -8.31
N GLN A 85 -18.92 -6.33 -9.61
CA GLN A 85 -20.17 -6.15 -10.35
C GLN A 85 -20.99 -7.45 -10.46
N SER A 86 -20.51 -8.53 -9.85
CA SER A 86 -21.14 -9.85 -9.92
C SER A 86 -21.71 -10.21 -8.55
N ASP A 87 -22.98 -10.63 -8.53
CA ASP A 87 -23.63 -11.15 -7.32
C ASP A 87 -23.32 -12.64 -7.06
N THR A 88 -22.46 -13.25 -7.89
CA THR A 88 -22.12 -14.67 -7.74
C THR A 88 -21.39 -14.90 -6.41
N PRO A 89 -21.93 -15.74 -5.52
CA PRO A 89 -21.31 -16.00 -4.23
C PRO A 89 -19.99 -16.76 -4.40
N THR A 90 -19.04 -16.49 -3.51
CA THR A 90 -17.81 -17.28 -3.47
C THR A 90 -18.12 -18.66 -2.90
N SER A 91 -17.88 -19.72 -3.67
CA SER A 91 -17.96 -21.12 -3.20
C SER A 91 -17.29 -21.30 -1.82
N PRO A 92 -18.01 -21.85 -0.82
CA PRO A 92 -17.48 -22.10 0.51
C PRO A 92 -16.23 -22.98 0.51
N THR A 93 -16.22 -24.03 -0.31
CA THR A 93 -15.09 -24.95 -0.46
C THR A 93 -13.85 -24.22 -0.98
N ARG A 94 -13.99 -23.39 -2.02
CA ARG A 94 -12.88 -22.57 -2.54
C ARG A 94 -12.33 -21.62 -1.47
N ALA A 95 -13.23 -21.01 -0.68
CA ALA A 95 -12.82 -20.12 0.41
C ALA A 95 -12.06 -20.87 1.51
N ALA A 96 -12.50 -22.07 1.89
CA ALA A 96 -11.84 -22.92 2.89
C ALA A 96 -10.44 -23.35 2.42
N CYS A 97 -10.32 -23.82 1.17
CA CYS A 97 -9.04 -24.18 0.56
C CYS A 97 -8.07 -22.99 0.53
N ALA A 98 -8.54 -21.81 0.14
CA ALA A 98 -7.71 -20.59 0.12
C ALA A 98 -7.19 -20.22 1.53
N LYS A 99 -8.03 -20.33 2.56
CA LYS A 99 -7.62 -20.11 3.96
C LYS A 99 -6.57 -21.12 4.42
N LYS A 100 -6.75 -22.42 4.11
CA LYS A 100 -5.79 -23.48 4.44
C LYS A 100 -4.45 -23.26 3.74
N ALA A 101 -4.48 -22.90 2.45
CA ALA A 101 -3.28 -22.58 1.68
C ALA A 101 -2.52 -21.38 2.28
N LEU A 102 -3.23 -20.33 2.68
CA LEU A 102 -2.64 -19.16 3.32
C LEU A 102 -1.97 -19.53 4.66
N LYS A 103 -2.67 -20.29 5.51
CA LYS A 103 -2.14 -20.77 6.80
C LYS A 103 -0.88 -21.61 6.63
N THR A 104 -0.85 -22.50 5.64
CA THR A 104 0.33 -23.31 5.31
C THR A 104 1.49 -22.44 4.83
N ALA A 105 1.23 -21.50 3.91
CA ALA A 105 2.24 -20.64 3.33
C ALA A 105 2.87 -19.66 4.35
N SER A 106 2.13 -19.30 5.42
CA SER A 106 2.60 -18.38 6.46
C SER A 106 3.06 -19.09 7.74
N ARG A 107 3.22 -20.41 7.74
CA ARG A 107 3.49 -21.19 8.98
C ARG A 107 4.79 -20.77 9.68
N LYS A 108 5.81 -20.37 8.91
CA LYS A 108 7.14 -19.98 9.43
C LYS A 108 7.31 -18.47 9.60
N THR A 109 6.24 -17.69 9.47
CA THR A 109 6.31 -16.22 9.46
C THR A 109 5.46 -15.63 10.57
N THR A 110 6.00 -14.66 11.29
CA THR A 110 5.27 -13.94 12.33
C THR A 110 4.70 -12.62 11.83
N ALA A 111 3.72 -12.07 12.55
CA ALA A 111 3.18 -10.75 12.25
C ALA A 111 4.26 -9.66 12.34
N SER A 112 5.22 -9.77 13.27
CA SER A 112 6.33 -8.81 13.39
C SER A 112 7.21 -8.80 12.14
N GLN A 113 7.54 -9.98 11.59
CA GLN A 113 8.36 -10.13 10.40
C GLN A 113 7.67 -9.63 9.12
N THR A 114 6.34 -9.62 9.08
CA THR A 114 5.58 -9.39 7.84
C THR A 114 4.88 -8.03 7.83
N VAL A 115 4.21 -7.66 8.92
CA VAL A 115 3.43 -6.41 9.04
C VAL A 115 3.88 -5.55 10.23
N GLY A 116 5.03 -5.87 10.82
CA GLY A 116 5.71 -5.04 11.81
C GLY A 116 6.24 -3.73 11.22
N LYS A 117 6.61 -2.80 12.09
CA LYS A 117 7.11 -1.47 11.69
C LYS A 117 8.32 -1.57 10.76
N GLN A 118 9.26 -2.45 11.07
CA GLN A 118 10.48 -2.66 10.29
C GLN A 118 10.16 -3.19 8.89
N ALA A 119 9.28 -4.19 8.77
CA ALA A 119 8.91 -4.80 7.49
C ALA A 119 8.19 -3.80 6.56
N LEU A 120 7.23 -3.05 7.10
CA LEU A 120 6.52 -2.00 6.36
C LEU A 120 7.46 -0.85 5.95
N SER A 121 8.38 -0.47 6.83
CA SER A 121 9.39 0.55 6.55
C SER A 121 10.34 0.11 5.43
N ALA A 122 10.80 -1.14 5.46
CA ALA A 122 11.65 -1.72 4.43
C ALA A 122 10.94 -1.73 3.06
N GLN A 123 9.68 -2.17 3.01
CA GLN A 123 8.89 -2.14 1.77
C GLN A 123 8.72 -0.72 1.23
N THR A 124 8.49 0.26 2.10
CA THR A 124 8.34 1.67 1.71
C THR A 124 9.65 2.24 1.16
N ARG A 125 10.78 1.95 1.81
CA ARG A 125 12.12 2.35 1.33
C ARG A 125 12.44 1.73 -0.02
N HIS A 126 12.12 0.45 -0.21
CA HIS A 126 12.29 -0.25 -1.49
C HIS A 126 11.43 0.33 -2.61
N ALA A 127 10.18 0.70 -2.30
CA ALA A 127 9.33 1.38 -3.29
C ALA A 127 9.87 2.77 -3.63
N ALA A 128 10.40 3.50 -2.65
CA ALA A 128 10.98 4.82 -2.84
C ALA A 128 12.28 4.79 -3.66
N SER A 129 13.14 3.77 -3.47
CA SER A 129 14.40 3.64 -4.21
C SER A 129 14.19 3.40 -5.70
N LYS A 130 13.06 2.78 -6.09
CA LYS A 130 12.67 2.58 -7.49
C LYS A 130 12.15 3.83 -8.21
N ARG A 131 11.91 4.93 -7.50
CA ARG A 131 11.43 6.17 -8.13
C ARG A 131 12.55 6.83 -8.91
N SER A 132 12.26 7.25 -10.14
CA SER A 132 13.23 7.96 -10.99
C SER A 132 13.58 9.35 -10.43
N ALA A 133 14.67 9.95 -10.94
CA ALA A 133 15.03 11.32 -10.57
C ALA A 133 13.92 12.33 -10.94
N SER A 134 13.24 12.13 -12.07
CA SER A 134 12.12 12.96 -12.51
C SER A 134 10.92 12.81 -11.57
N ASP A 135 10.56 11.60 -11.14
CA ASP A 135 9.47 11.37 -10.17
C ASP A 135 9.73 12.07 -8.84
N ARG A 136 10.98 12.00 -8.35
CA ARG A 136 11.39 12.67 -7.11
C ARG A 136 11.33 14.18 -7.25
N SER A 137 11.79 14.72 -8.38
CA SER A 137 11.72 16.15 -8.70
C SER A 137 10.27 16.64 -8.79
N ALA A 138 9.40 15.93 -9.50
CA ALA A 138 7.99 16.27 -9.62
C ALA A 138 7.28 16.27 -8.26
N ALA A 139 7.54 15.27 -7.42
CA ALA A 139 7.00 15.22 -6.06
C ALA A 139 7.50 16.39 -5.19
N ALA A 140 8.79 16.73 -5.27
CA ALA A 140 9.37 17.86 -4.56
C ALA A 140 8.74 19.20 -5.01
N LYS A 141 8.56 19.40 -6.32
CA LYS A 141 7.88 20.58 -6.88
C LYS A 141 6.43 20.68 -6.39
N LYS A 142 5.67 19.58 -6.41
CA LYS A 142 4.29 19.55 -5.85
C LYS A 142 4.27 19.93 -4.37
N ALA A 143 5.18 19.36 -3.56
CA ALA A 143 5.26 19.68 -2.13
C ALA A 143 5.69 21.13 -1.87
N ALA A 144 6.54 21.72 -2.71
CA ALA A 144 6.94 23.12 -2.58
C ALA A 144 5.76 24.07 -2.82
N LYS A 145 4.85 23.73 -3.77
CA LYS A 145 3.65 24.53 -4.08
C LYS A 145 2.66 24.62 -2.90
N THR A 146 2.59 23.59 -2.05
CA THR A 146 1.65 23.56 -0.92
C THR A 146 2.26 24.03 0.41
N LYS A 147 3.58 24.29 0.44
CA LYS A 147 4.29 24.73 1.65
C LYS A 147 4.27 26.25 1.77
N GLY A 148 3.93 26.77 2.94
CA GLY A 148 4.09 28.19 3.27
C GLY A 148 5.55 28.65 3.36
N PRO A 149 5.82 29.97 3.35
CA PRO A 149 7.18 30.54 3.32
C PRO A 149 8.11 30.01 4.42
N ALA A 150 7.62 29.91 5.66
CA ALA A 150 8.39 29.43 6.80
C ALA A 150 8.86 27.97 6.61
N VAL A 151 7.98 27.10 6.11
CA VAL A 151 8.29 25.68 5.87
C VAL A 151 9.28 25.53 4.72
N ARG A 152 9.18 26.40 3.68
CA ARG A 152 10.16 26.43 2.58
C ARG A 152 11.55 26.83 3.09
N LYS A 153 11.64 27.88 3.92
CA LYS A 153 12.90 28.34 4.53
C LYS A 153 13.55 27.25 5.40
N ALA A 154 12.77 26.59 6.26
CA ALA A 154 13.26 25.49 7.09
C ALA A 154 13.76 24.30 6.26
N ALA A 155 13.03 23.94 5.19
CA ALA A 155 13.45 22.86 4.28
C ALA A 155 14.75 23.19 3.54
N ALA A 156 14.93 24.43 3.10
CA ALA A 156 16.16 24.88 2.45
C ALA A 156 17.36 24.84 3.41
N LYS A 157 17.20 25.32 4.66
CA LYS A 157 18.24 25.22 5.70
C LYS A 157 18.64 23.76 5.96
N LYS A 158 17.67 22.86 6.10
CA LYS A 158 17.93 21.43 6.29
C LYS A 158 18.66 20.81 5.09
N ALA A 159 18.30 21.19 3.87
CA ALA A 159 18.98 20.72 2.66
C ALA A 159 20.44 21.20 2.61
N ALA A 160 20.70 22.47 2.95
CA ALA A 160 22.06 23.01 3.02
C ALA A 160 22.92 22.26 4.07
N ALA A 161 22.39 22.08 5.29
CA ALA A 161 23.07 21.32 6.34
C ALA A 161 23.34 19.85 5.94
N THR A 162 22.40 19.23 5.20
CA THR A 162 22.59 17.86 4.69
C THR A 162 23.72 17.81 3.65
N ARG A 163 23.77 18.76 2.71
CA ARG A 163 24.83 18.85 1.70
C ARG A 163 26.20 19.06 2.32
N GLN A 164 26.31 19.92 3.33
CA GLN A 164 27.57 20.13 4.06
C GLN A 164 28.05 18.84 4.72
N ARG A 165 27.16 18.10 5.38
CA ARG A 165 27.48 16.84 6.04
C ARG A 165 27.89 15.74 5.06
N THR A 166 27.20 15.61 3.93
CA THR A 166 27.54 14.60 2.91
C THR A 166 28.78 14.97 2.11
N GLY A 167 29.04 16.27 1.89
CA GLY A 167 30.22 16.76 1.18
C GLY A 167 31.51 16.73 2.01
N GLN A 168 31.42 16.80 3.34
CA GLN A 168 32.58 16.59 4.21
C GLN A 168 33.00 15.12 4.32
N GLY A 169 32.08 14.17 4.10
CA GLY A 169 32.37 12.74 4.11
C GLY A 169 33.01 12.19 2.83
N SER A 170 33.21 13.01 1.79
CA SER A 170 33.91 12.60 0.55
C SER A 170 35.33 13.19 0.43
N LYS A 171 35.85 13.78 1.52
CA LYS A 171 37.21 14.36 1.60
C LYS A 171 38.16 13.52 2.46
N SER A 172 37.91 12.21 2.59
CA SER A 172 38.85 11.25 3.21
C SER A 172 39.06 10.07 2.29
#